data_AF-A0A7J6U878-F1
#
_entry.id   AF-A0A7J6U878-F1
#
_cell.length_a   1.000
_cell.length_b   1.000
_cell.length_c   1.000
_cell.angle_alpha   90.00
_cell.angle_beta   90.00
_cell.angle_gamma   90.00
#
_symmetry.space_group_name_H-M   'P 1'
#
loop_
_entity.id
_entity.type
_entity.pdbx_description
1 polymer ?
#
loop_
_entity_poly.entity_id
_entity_poly.type
_entity_poly.pdbx_seq_one_letter_code
_entity_poly.pdbx_strand_id
1 'polypeptide(L)'
;MTVSSPLLTSKILPESPTSRPPPGTFEAGSAFSCSTLLFTASVGSGVLALPSAAKGVGLGLGLLILLGACLISATSDWILGRAVSISGEKTYGSILGWSVAYTKGRHGQGKRLPAFDAFMAVYQAAAIVTYLVFLGDFVPSVIQVWFDASASRTLALVCIVYLAVLPLSVGSEISSLRAVGSFSLWVMAVTALIAVCKTPWNHLD
;
A
#
# COMPACT_ATOMS: atom_id res chain seq x y z
N MET A 1 -37.87 -6.84 -44.78
CA MET A 1 -37.10 -8.07 -45.07
C MET A 1 -35.84 -7.61 -45.77
N THR A 2 -34.66 -7.60 -45.17
CA THR A 2 -33.93 -8.69 -44.53
C THR A 2 -33.05 -8.15 -43.40
N VAL A 3 -33.15 -8.76 -42.23
CA VAL A 3 -32.28 -8.51 -41.07
C VAL A 3 -30.93 -9.13 -41.37
N SER A 4 -29.87 -8.32 -41.39
CA SER A 4 -28.48 -8.78 -41.50
C SER A 4 -27.75 -8.47 -40.19
N SER A 5 -27.87 -9.37 -39.23
CA SER A 5 -26.75 -9.71 -38.34
C SER A 5 -26.05 -10.86 -39.04
N PRO A 6 -24.71 -10.86 -39.23
CA PRO A 6 -23.80 -10.92 -38.09
C PRO A 6 -22.44 -10.22 -38.35
N LEU A 7 -21.74 -9.82 -37.30
CA LEU A 7 -20.31 -10.08 -37.15
C LEU A 7 -19.98 -9.79 -35.69
N LEU A 8 -19.94 -10.90 -34.93
CA LEU A 8 -19.26 -10.99 -33.65
C LEU A 8 -17.84 -10.48 -33.85
N THR A 9 -17.64 -9.18 -33.58
CA THR A 9 -16.31 -8.66 -33.24
C THR A 9 -15.83 -9.53 -32.10
N SER A 10 -14.84 -10.35 -32.43
CA SER A 10 -14.06 -11.18 -31.55
C SER A 10 -13.86 -10.44 -30.23
N LYS A 11 -14.63 -10.86 -29.23
CA LYS A 11 -14.21 -10.73 -27.84
C LYS A 11 -12.79 -11.26 -27.83
N ILE A 12 -11.85 -10.37 -27.58
CA ILE A 12 -10.56 -10.70 -26.99
C ILE A 12 -10.93 -11.50 -25.74
N LEU A 13 -10.99 -12.82 -25.90
CA LEU A 13 -11.02 -13.72 -24.78
C LEU A 13 -9.75 -13.39 -23.99
N PRO A 14 -9.82 -13.17 -22.66
CA PRO A 14 -8.61 -13.03 -21.87
C PRO A 14 -7.74 -14.25 -22.17
N GLU A 15 -6.52 -14.01 -22.65
CA GLU A 15 -5.53 -15.08 -22.85
C GLU A 15 -5.57 -16.00 -21.63
N SER A 16 -5.72 -17.30 -21.86
CA SER A 16 -5.67 -18.25 -20.77
C SER A 16 -4.33 -18.07 -20.04
N PRO A 17 -4.32 -18.04 -18.70
CA PRO A 17 -3.13 -17.73 -17.90
C PRO A 17 -2.03 -18.81 -17.96
N THR A 18 -2.09 -19.72 -18.94
CA THR A 18 -1.35 -20.98 -18.98
C THR A 18 -0.02 -20.94 -19.73
N SER A 19 0.38 -19.80 -20.32
CA SER A 19 1.62 -19.71 -21.11
C SER A 19 2.77 -18.95 -20.46
N ARG A 20 2.59 -18.36 -19.27
CA ARG A 20 3.69 -17.69 -18.58
C ARG A 20 4.56 -18.73 -17.86
N PRO A 21 5.88 -18.72 -18.05
CA PRO A 21 6.77 -19.55 -17.25
C PRO A 21 6.53 -19.27 -15.75
N PRO A 22 6.78 -20.24 -14.85
CA PRO A 22 6.60 -20.01 -13.43
C PRO A 22 7.41 -18.77 -13.05
N PRO A 23 6.76 -17.70 -12.55
CA PRO A 23 7.46 -16.47 -12.27
C PRO A 23 8.56 -16.76 -11.26
N GLY A 24 9.76 -16.24 -11.51
CA GLY A 24 10.85 -16.32 -10.54
C GLY A 24 10.40 -15.82 -9.17
N THR A 25 11.09 -16.25 -8.11
CA THR A 25 10.74 -15.85 -6.72
C THR A 25 10.65 -14.33 -6.53
N PHE A 26 11.31 -13.55 -7.39
CA PHE A 26 11.31 -12.09 -7.38
C PHE A 26 10.75 -11.43 -8.65
N GLU A 27 9.99 -12.15 -9.47
CA GLU A 27 9.44 -11.66 -10.75
C GLU A 27 8.02 -11.07 -10.63
N ALA A 28 7.64 -10.17 -11.54
CA ALA A 28 6.34 -9.49 -11.52
C ALA A 28 5.18 -10.49 -11.47
N GLY A 29 4.33 -10.40 -10.45
CA GLY A 29 3.22 -11.35 -10.22
C GLY A 29 3.55 -12.58 -9.36
N SER A 30 4.80 -12.74 -8.89
CA SER A 30 5.14 -13.78 -7.91
C SER A 30 4.47 -13.54 -6.56
N ALA A 31 3.98 -14.61 -5.93
CA ALA A 31 3.32 -14.57 -4.62
C ALA A 31 4.23 -13.98 -3.54
N PHE A 32 5.54 -14.30 -3.58
CA PHE A 32 6.52 -13.77 -2.64
C PHE A 32 6.62 -12.25 -2.77
N SER A 33 6.86 -11.73 -3.96
CA SER A 33 6.91 -10.28 -4.15
C SER A 33 5.60 -9.58 -3.80
N CYS A 34 4.45 -10.19 -4.12
CA CYS A 34 3.15 -9.61 -3.76
C CYS A 34 3.03 -9.51 -2.23
N SER A 35 3.38 -10.57 -1.51
CA SER A 35 3.37 -10.59 -0.05
C SER A 35 4.34 -9.55 0.55
N THR A 36 5.55 -9.39 -0.01
CA THR A 36 6.51 -8.39 0.44
C THR A 36 5.99 -6.97 0.23
N LEU A 37 5.33 -6.71 -0.90
CA LEU A 37 4.73 -5.41 -1.19
C LEU A 37 3.55 -5.11 -0.27
N LEU A 38 2.67 -6.09 -0.04
CA LEU A 38 1.56 -5.96 0.91
C LEU A 38 2.06 -5.73 2.34
N PHE A 39 3.11 -6.44 2.75
CA PHE A 39 3.73 -6.25 4.06
C PHE A 39 4.37 -4.86 4.18
N THR A 40 5.13 -4.42 3.17
CA THR A 40 5.72 -3.07 3.17
C THR A 40 4.65 -1.97 3.15
N ALA A 41 3.54 -2.18 2.44
CA ALA A 41 2.45 -1.22 2.38
C ALA A 41 1.67 -1.12 3.72
N SER A 42 1.57 -2.24 4.45
CA SER A 42 0.90 -2.29 5.77
C SER A 42 1.81 -1.80 6.91
N VAL A 43 3.10 -2.13 6.86
CA VAL A 43 4.12 -1.67 7.82
C VAL A 43 4.65 -0.30 7.37
N GLY A 44 3.85 0.74 7.62
CA GLY A 44 4.18 2.12 7.31
C GLY A 44 4.66 2.95 8.50
N SER A 45 4.72 4.27 8.32
CA SER A 45 5.06 5.23 9.37
C SER A 45 4.12 5.19 10.58
N GLY A 46 2.91 4.64 10.43
CA GLY A 46 1.95 4.44 11.51
C GLY A 46 2.46 3.56 12.66
N VAL A 47 3.43 2.67 12.41
CA VAL A 47 4.04 1.83 13.44
C VAL A 47 4.77 2.67 14.50
N LEU A 48 5.30 3.84 14.12
CA LEU A 48 5.97 4.75 15.05
C LEU A 48 4.99 5.42 16.03
N ALA A 49 3.71 5.49 15.68
CA ALA A 49 2.66 6.00 16.56
C ALA A 49 2.10 4.94 17.51
N LEU A 50 2.36 3.64 17.27
CA LEU A 50 1.82 2.54 18.10
C LEU A 50 2.21 2.65 19.59
N PRO A 51 3.46 2.96 19.97
CA PRO A 51 3.82 3.11 21.38
C PRO A 51 3.05 4.25 22.06
N SER A 52 2.84 5.36 21.35
CA SER A 52 2.06 6.49 21.86
C SER A 52 0.58 6.13 22.01
N ALA A 53 0.01 5.41 21.06
CA ALA A 53 -1.37 4.93 21.13
C ALA A 53 -1.57 3.91 22.27
N ALA A 54 -0.63 2.97 22.42
CA ALA A 54 -0.65 1.96 23.48
C ALA A 54 -0.56 2.58 24.87
N LYS A 55 0.18 3.68 25.04
CA LYS A 55 0.22 4.45 26.30
C LYS A 55 -1.14 5.08 26.65
N GLY A 56 -1.89 5.56 25.66
CA GLY A 56 -3.19 6.19 25.90
C GLY A 56 -4.33 5.21 26.16
N VAL A 57 -4.28 4.03 25.52
CA VAL A 57 -5.38 3.06 25.50
C VAL A 57 -5.11 1.85 26.42
N GLY A 58 -3.85 1.62 26.80
CA GLY A 58 -3.41 0.43 27.51
C GLY A 58 -3.07 -0.72 26.56
N LEU A 59 -2.16 -1.59 26.99
CA LEU A 59 -1.61 -2.67 26.14
C LEU A 59 -2.67 -3.72 25.77
N GLY A 60 -3.55 -4.09 26.70
CA GLY A 60 -4.61 -5.08 26.47
C GLY A 60 -5.64 -4.60 25.43
N LEU A 61 -6.22 -3.42 25.61
CA LEU A 61 -7.21 -2.87 24.66
C LEU A 61 -6.55 -2.53 23.32
N GLY A 62 -5.30 -2.04 23.34
CA GLY A 62 -4.52 -1.81 22.12
C GLY A 62 -4.32 -3.07 21.28
N LEU A 63 -3.97 -4.20 21.90
CA LEU A 63 -3.85 -5.50 21.23
C LEU A 63 -5.19 -5.97 20.66
N LEU A 64 -6.30 -5.79 21.39
CA LEU A 64 -7.62 -6.18 20.93
C LEU A 64 -8.07 -5.37 19.70
N ILE A 65 -7.81 -4.06 19.70
CA ILE A 65 -8.06 -3.19 18.53
C ILE A 65 -7.20 -3.61 17.34
N LEU A 66 -5.92 -3.91 17.58
CA LEU A 66 -5.00 -4.35 16.52
C LEU A 66 -5.44 -5.69 15.91
N LEU A 67 -5.90 -6.64 16.74
CA LEU A 67 -6.44 -7.91 16.29
C LEU A 67 -7.72 -7.70 15.46
N GLY A 68 -8.61 -6.82 15.90
CA GLY A 68 -9.81 -6.45 15.14
C GLY A 68 -9.47 -5.85 13.77
N ALA A 69 -8.52 -4.90 13.73
CA ALA A 69 -8.04 -4.30 12.49
C ALA A 69 -7.41 -5.35 11.55
N CYS A 70 -6.66 -6.31 12.10
CA CYS A 70 -6.10 -7.43 11.34
C CYS A 70 -7.18 -8.29 10.69
N LEU A 71 -8.22 -8.68 11.44
CA LEU A 71 -9.34 -9.47 10.92
C LEU A 71 -10.12 -8.73 9.84
N ILE A 72 -10.40 -7.44 10.05
CA ILE A 72 -11.09 -6.60 9.06
C ILE A 72 -10.26 -6.46 7.78
N SER A 73 -8.95 -6.28 7.90
CA SER A 73 -8.05 -6.15 6.75
C SER A 73 -7.96 -7.47 5.98
N ALA A 74 -7.74 -8.59 6.67
CA ALA A 74 -7.64 -9.92 6.05
C ALA A 74 -8.94 -10.32 5.33
N THR A 75 -10.10 -10.04 5.93
CA THR A 75 -11.39 -10.30 5.29
C THR A 75 -11.65 -9.39 4.08
N SER A 76 -11.26 -8.12 4.17
CA SER A 76 -11.37 -7.16 3.06
C SER A 76 -10.51 -7.56 1.86
N ASP A 77 -9.25 -7.94 2.10
CA ASP A 77 -8.32 -8.39 1.07
C ASP A 77 -8.80 -9.69 0.41
N TRP A 78 -9.36 -10.60 1.19
CA TRP A 78 -9.93 -11.84 0.66
C TRP A 78 -11.15 -11.57 -0.25
N ILE A 79 -12.07 -10.71 0.18
CA ILE A 79 -13.24 -10.32 -0.62
C ILE A 79 -12.78 -9.64 -1.92
N LEU A 80 -11.82 -8.73 -1.84
CA LEU A 80 -11.29 -8.01 -2.99
C LEU A 80 -10.58 -8.96 -3.97
N GLY A 81 -9.74 -9.87 -3.47
CA GLY A 81 -9.08 -10.88 -4.29
C GLY A 81 -10.07 -11.76 -5.05
N ARG A 82 -11.17 -12.17 -4.39
CA ARG A 82 -12.26 -12.89 -5.05
C ARG A 82 -12.97 -12.03 -6.09
N ALA A 83 -13.26 -10.77 -5.78
CA ALA A 83 -13.90 -9.84 -6.71
C ALA A 83 -13.05 -9.62 -7.98
N VAL A 84 -11.73 -9.49 -7.85
CA VAL A 84 -10.80 -9.42 -8.99
C VAL A 84 -10.83 -10.70 -9.81
N SER A 85 -10.80 -11.87 -9.15
CA SER A 85 -10.80 -13.17 -9.86
C SER A 85 -12.07 -13.43 -10.67
N ILE A 86 -13.21 -12.90 -10.22
CA ILE A 86 -14.52 -13.09 -10.88
C ILE A 86 -14.75 -12.01 -11.95
N SER A 87 -14.45 -10.75 -11.65
CA SER A 87 -14.70 -9.63 -12.57
C SER A 87 -13.66 -9.53 -13.68
N GLY A 88 -12.41 -9.96 -13.43
CA GLY A 88 -11.29 -9.73 -14.34
C GLY A 88 -10.82 -8.27 -14.38
N GLU A 89 -11.41 -7.40 -13.55
CA GLU A 89 -11.11 -5.97 -13.50
C GLU A 89 -9.82 -5.69 -12.72
N LYS A 90 -9.04 -4.71 -13.20
CA LYS A 90 -7.72 -4.39 -12.65
C LYS A 90 -7.67 -3.14 -11.78
N THR A 91 -8.77 -2.39 -11.69
CA THR A 91 -8.82 -1.11 -10.95
C THR A 91 -9.88 -1.15 -9.86
N TYR A 92 -9.58 -0.56 -8.70
CA TYR A 92 -10.51 -0.53 -7.57
C TYR A 92 -11.87 0.10 -7.95
N GLY A 93 -11.86 1.21 -8.69
CA GLY A 93 -13.08 1.88 -9.15
C GLY A 93 -13.91 1.03 -10.12
N SER A 94 -13.28 0.21 -10.98
CA SER A 94 -14.02 -0.69 -11.87
C SER A 94 -14.56 -1.93 -11.15
N ILE A 95 -13.82 -2.48 -10.18
CA ILE A 95 -14.30 -3.59 -9.33
C ILE A 95 -15.53 -3.15 -8.52
N LEU A 96 -15.51 -1.95 -7.95
CA LEU A 96 -16.65 -1.41 -7.21
C LEU A 96 -17.84 -1.11 -8.14
N GLY A 97 -17.60 -0.56 -9.33
CA GLY A 97 -18.64 -0.35 -10.33
C GLY A 97 -19.30 -1.67 -10.76
N TRP A 98 -18.48 -2.73 -10.92
CA TRP A 98 -18.95 -4.08 -11.22
C TRP A 98 -19.77 -4.68 -10.08
N SER A 99 -19.31 -4.58 -8.83
CA SER A 99 -20.02 -5.15 -7.68
C SER A 99 -21.38 -4.49 -7.44
N VAL A 100 -21.47 -3.16 -7.61
CA VAL A 100 -22.74 -2.43 -7.51
C VAL A 100 -23.71 -2.81 -8.63
N ALA A 101 -23.20 -2.98 -9.86
CA ALA A 101 -24.02 -3.40 -11.00
C ALA A 101 -24.53 -4.85 -10.85
N TYR A 102 -23.68 -5.73 -10.30
CA TYR A 102 -24.03 -7.11 -9.97
C TYR A 102 -25.20 -7.17 -8.97
N THR A 103 -25.14 -6.40 -7.88
CA THR A 103 -26.22 -6.33 -6.87
C THR A 103 -27.52 -5.79 -7.44
N LYS A 104 -27.46 -4.92 -8.45
CA LYS A 104 -28.64 -4.36 -9.14
C LYS A 104 -29.16 -5.24 -10.29
N GLY A 105 -28.63 -6.44 -10.46
CA GLY A 105 -29.02 -7.37 -11.53
C GLY A 105 -28.61 -6.93 -12.95
N ARG A 106 -27.81 -5.87 -13.08
CA ARG A 106 -27.33 -5.33 -14.36
C ARG A 106 -25.95 -5.90 -14.68
N HIS A 107 -25.93 -7.15 -15.13
CA HIS A 107 -24.71 -7.83 -15.54
C HIS A 107 -24.00 -7.04 -16.66
N GLY A 108 -22.75 -6.62 -16.40
CA GLY A 108 -21.85 -6.07 -17.42
C GLY A 108 -21.92 -4.55 -17.68
N GLN A 109 -22.73 -3.78 -16.94
CA GLN A 109 -22.78 -2.31 -17.07
C GLN A 109 -22.43 -1.58 -15.76
N GLY A 110 -21.26 -1.89 -15.20
CA GLY A 110 -20.69 -1.14 -14.08
C GLY A 110 -20.28 0.26 -14.51
N LYS A 111 -21.03 1.30 -14.11
CA LYS A 111 -20.53 2.68 -14.21
C LYS A 111 -19.50 2.90 -13.10
N ARG A 112 -18.37 3.51 -13.46
CA ARG A 112 -17.39 3.99 -12.48
C ARG A 112 -18.07 4.97 -11.52
N LEU A 113 -17.76 4.84 -10.22
CA LEU A 113 -18.27 5.72 -9.18
C LEU A 113 -17.23 6.82 -8.91
N PRO A 114 -17.38 8.03 -9.46
CA PRO A 114 -16.38 9.09 -9.30
C PRO A 114 -16.21 9.51 -7.83
N ALA A 115 -17.24 9.35 -7.00
CA ALA A 115 -17.15 9.61 -5.56
C ALA A 115 -16.14 8.69 -4.85
N PHE A 116 -16.07 7.42 -5.26
CA PHE A 116 -15.11 6.48 -4.68
C PHE A 116 -13.68 6.80 -5.12
N ASP A 117 -13.48 7.11 -6.40
CA ASP A 117 -12.18 7.52 -6.91
C ASP A 117 -11.69 8.81 -6.24
N ALA A 118 -12.59 9.77 -6.00
CA ALA A 118 -12.28 10.99 -5.25
C ALA A 118 -11.91 10.70 -3.79
N PHE A 119 -12.64 9.81 -3.11
CA PHE A 119 -12.32 9.39 -1.74
C PHE A 119 -10.94 8.72 -1.67
N MET A 120 -10.64 7.80 -2.59
CA MET A 120 -9.34 7.14 -2.66
C MET A 120 -8.21 8.13 -2.95
N ALA A 121 -8.45 9.13 -3.80
CA ALA A 121 -7.47 10.20 -4.07
C ALA A 121 -7.18 11.04 -2.81
N VAL A 122 -8.21 11.43 -2.06
CA VAL A 122 -8.05 12.17 -0.79
C VAL A 122 -7.32 11.33 0.24
N TYR A 123 -7.68 10.04 0.37
CA TYR A 123 -6.99 9.11 1.25
C TYR A 123 -5.49 9.00 0.91
N GLN A 124 -5.16 8.84 -0.37
CA GLN A 124 -3.78 8.75 -0.82
C GLN A 124 -3.01 10.08 -0.61
N ALA A 125 -3.65 11.22 -0.84
CA ALA A 125 -3.04 12.53 -0.58
C ALA A 125 -2.74 12.72 0.92
N ALA A 126 -3.66 12.35 1.81
CA ALA A 126 -3.45 12.41 3.24
C ALA A 126 -2.29 11.51 3.70
N ALA A 127 -2.18 10.30 3.11
CA ALA A 127 -1.05 9.41 3.37
C ALA A 127 0.29 10.06 2.97
N ILE A 128 0.37 10.65 1.77
CA ILE A 128 1.58 11.35 1.31
C ILE A 128 1.95 12.50 2.24
N VAL A 129 0.99 13.34 2.64
CA VAL A 129 1.23 14.45 3.57
C VAL A 129 1.77 13.95 4.91
N THR A 130 1.19 12.87 5.44
CA THR A 130 1.64 12.26 6.70
C THR A 130 3.08 11.75 6.59
N TYR A 131 3.44 11.09 5.48
CA TYR A 131 4.81 10.66 5.23
C TYR A 131 5.78 11.85 5.14
N LEU A 132 5.41 12.92 4.44
CA LEU A 132 6.23 14.12 4.35
C LEU A 132 6.44 14.76 5.72
N VAL A 133 5.39 14.88 6.55
CA VAL A 133 5.51 15.42 7.92
C VAL A 133 6.52 14.61 8.74
N PHE A 134 6.38 13.29 8.77
CA PHE A 134 7.32 12.43 9.50
C PHE A 134 8.75 12.59 9.00
N LEU A 135 8.95 12.59 7.68
CA LEU A 135 10.28 12.71 7.10
C LEU A 135 10.89 14.09 7.36
N GLY A 136 10.06 15.14 7.40
CA GLY A 136 10.45 16.49 7.78
C GLY A 136 10.89 16.64 9.23
N ASP A 137 10.43 15.77 10.13
CA ASP A 137 10.87 15.76 11.53
C ASP A 137 12.08 14.84 11.76
N PHE A 138 12.16 13.72 11.03
CA PHE A 138 13.27 12.78 11.16
C PHE A 138 14.56 13.27 10.49
N VAL A 139 14.50 13.81 9.27
CA VAL A 139 15.72 14.15 8.51
C VAL A 139 16.56 15.24 9.18
N PRO A 140 16.01 16.36 9.67
CA PRO A 140 16.79 17.36 10.41
C PRO A 140 17.44 16.76 11.66
N SER A 141 16.71 15.92 12.40
CA SER A 141 17.21 15.26 13.62
C SER A 141 18.40 14.34 13.31
N VAL A 142 18.34 13.59 12.20
CA VAL A 142 19.45 12.74 11.77
C VAL A 142 20.65 13.58 11.32
N ILE A 143 20.42 14.64 10.53
CA ILE A 143 21.51 15.53 10.09
C ILE A 143 22.21 16.18 11.29
N GLN A 144 21.45 16.61 12.29
CA GLN A 144 22.02 17.20 13.50
C GLN A 144 22.90 16.21 14.27
N VAL A 145 22.47 14.95 14.40
CA VAL A 145 23.26 13.94 15.13
C VAL A 145 24.55 13.56 14.40
N TRP A 146 24.55 13.54 13.06
CA TRP A 146 25.69 13.05 12.27
C TRP A 146 26.65 14.15 11.81
N PHE A 147 26.14 15.33 11.50
CA PHE A 147 26.90 16.44 10.93
C PHE A 147 26.98 17.66 11.85
N ASP A 148 26.35 17.61 13.03
CA ASP A 148 26.26 18.73 13.98
C ASP A 148 25.74 20.04 13.35
N ALA A 149 24.97 19.90 12.26
CA ALA A 149 24.44 21.01 11.47
C ALA A 149 22.95 21.18 11.73
N SER A 150 22.51 22.42 11.98
CA SER A 150 21.10 22.76 12.14
C SER A 150 20.43 22.93 10.77
N ALA A 151 19.80 21.87 10.28
CA ALA A 151 18.99 21.94 9.08
C ALA A 151 17.58 22.46 9.40
N SER A 152 17.10 23.47 8.64
CA SER A 152 15.70 23.89 8.72
C SER A 152 14.78 22.81 8.17
N ARG A 153 13.68 22.52 8.88
CA ARG A 153 12.65 21.56 8.48
C ARG A 153 12.15 21.80 7.05
N THR A 154 11.96 23.06 6.66
CA THR A 154 11.50 23.43 5.31
C THR A 154 12.51 23.04 4.25
N LEU A 155 13.80 23.26 4.51
CA LEU A 155 14.87 22.92 3.57
C LEU A 155 15.01 21.40 3.43
N ALA A 156 14.93 20.66 4.54
CA ALA A 156 14.93 19.20 4.52
C ALA A 156 13.78 18.65 3.65
N LEU A 157 12.55 19.14 3.87
CA LEU A 157 11.37 18.75 3.10
C LEU A 157 11.53 19.03 1.60
N VAL A 158 12.00 20.22 1.24
CA VAL A 158 12.24 20.59 -0.17
C VAL A 158 13.29 19.65 -0.77
N CYS A 159 14.43 19.43 -0.10
CA CYS A 159 15.47 18.53 -0.58
C CYS A 159 14.95 17.10 -0.79
N ILE A 160 14.18 16.55 0.15
CA ILE A 160 13.57 15.22 0.03
C ILE A 160 12.66 15.15 -1.20
N VAL A 161 11.77 16.12 -1.37
CA VAL A 161 10.78 16.10 -2.46
C VAL A 161 11.51 16.15 -3.81
N TYR A 162 12.49 17.03 -3.96
CA TYR A 162 13.22 17.17 -5.22
C TYR A 162 14.21 16.03 -5.49
N LEU A 163 14.91 15.52 -4.47
CA LEU A 163 15.97 14.52 -4.66
C LEU A 163 15.47 13.08 -4.60
N ALA A 164 14.38 12.80 -3.87
CA ALA A 164 13.86 11.44 -3.70
C ALA A 164 12.48 11.28 -4.36
N VAL A 165 11.50 12.10 -4.02
CA VAL A 165 10.11 11.89 -4.49
C VAL A 165 9.97 12.13 -5.99
N LEU A 166 10.59 13.20 -6.50
CA LEU A 166 10.48 13.58 -7.90
C LEU A 166 11.08 12.55 -8.86
N PRO A 167 12.33 12.06 -8.69
CA PRO A 167 12.86 11.01 -9.58
C PRO A 167 12.08 9.70 -9.46
N LEU A 168 11.60 9.34 -8.27
CA LEU A 168 10.76 8.16 -8.09
C LEU A 168 9.39 8.30 -8.78
N SER A 169 8.88 9.52 -8.92
CA SER A 169 7.61 9.79 -9.63
C SER A 169 7.72 9.70 -11.15
N VAL A 170 8.93 9.78 -11.70
CA VAL A 170 9.20 9.69 -13.15
C VAL A 170 9.33 8.22 -13.60
N GLY A 171 9.65 7.30 -12.69
CA GLY A 171 9.73 5.87 -13.00
C GLY A 171 8.35 5.26 -13.26
N SER A 172 8.05 4.89 -14.51
CA SER A 172 6.78 4.29 -14.90
C SER A 172 6.63 2.81 -14.50
N GLU A 173 7.69 2.18 -13.97
CA GLU A 173 7.71 0.76 -13.70
C GLU A 173 7.67 0.41 -12.20
N ILE A 174 6.57 -0.24 -11.82
CA ILE A 174 6.28 -0.80 -10.48
C ILE A 174 7.37 -1.77 -10.01
N SER A 175 8.19 -2.32 -10.92
CA SER A 175 9.31 -3.22 -10.60
C SER A 175 10.37 -2.58 -9.70
N SER A 176 10.65 -1.28 -9.86
CA SER A 176 11.65 -0.58 -9.03
C SER A 176 11.21 -0.48 -7.56
N LEU A 177 9.90 -0.29 -7.33
CA LEU A 177 9.32 -0.13 -6.00
C LEU A 177 9.46 -1.39 -5.14
N ARG A 178 9.55 -2.57 -5.77
CA ARG A 178 9.72 -3.84 -5.07
C ARG A 178 11.09 -3.98 -4.41
N ALA A 179 12.14 -3.55 -5.08
CA ALA A 179 13.50 -3.57 -4.53
C ALA A 179 13.58 -2.61 -3.33
N VAL A 180 13.02 -1.41 -3.49
CA VAL A 180 12.92 -0.40 -2.42
C VAL A 180 12.08 -0.93 -1.25
N GLY A 181 10.95 -1.59 -1.52
CA GLY A 181 10.10 -2.14 -0.47
C GLY A 181 10.79 -3.22 0.34
N SER A 182 11.51 -4.13 -0.34
CA SER A 182 12.28 -5.18 0.34
C SER A 182 13.40 -4.62 1.20
N PHE A 183 14.07 -3.55 0.73
CA PHE A 183 15.08 -2.85 1.52
C PHE A 183 14.47 -2.16 2.76
N SER A 184 13.29 -1.54 2.62
CA SER A 184 12.57 -0.92 3.72
C SER A 184 12.28 -1.92 4.86
N LEU A 185 11.91 -3.16 4.52
CA LEU A 185 11.66 -4.20 5.52
C LEU A 185 12.90 -4.53 6.34
N TRP A 186 14.06 -4.61 5.69
CA TRP A 186 15.33 -4.83 6.40
C TRP A 186 15.65 -3.67 7.34
N VAL A 187 15.49 -2.43 6.88
CA VAL A 187 15.70 -1.24 7.72
C VAL A 187 14.74 -1.25 8.91
N MET A 188 13.48 -1.65 8.71
CA MET A 188 12.50 -1.74 9.79
C MET A 188 12.81 -2.86 10.79
N ALA A 189 13.22 -4.04 10.31
CA ALA A 189 13.64 -5.14 11.17
C ALA A 189 14.85 -4.74 12.02
N VAL A 190 15.85 -4.08 11.42
CA VAL A 190 17.03 -3.58 12.14
C VAL A 190 16.63 -2.51 13.16
N THR A 191 15.76 -1.58 12.79
CA THR A 191 15.25 -0.54 13.71
C THR A 191 14.52 -1.15 14.89
N ALA A 192 13.66 -2.16 14.65
CA ALA A 192 12.96 -2.89 15.69
C ALA A 192 13.94 -3.64 16.61
N LEU A 193 14.97 -4.30 16.05
CA LEU A 193 16.00 -4.98 16.82
C LEU A 193 16.77 -3.99 17.71
N ILE A 194 17.18 -2.84 17.16
CA ILE A 194 17.86 -1.79 17.94
C ILE A 194 16.96 -1.27 19.06
N ALA A 195 15.66 -1.06 18.78
CA ALA A 195 14.71 -0.61 19.78
C ALA A 195 14.57 -1.63 20.92
N VAL A 196 14.46 -2.93 20.58
CA VAL A 196 14.43 -4.02 21.57
C VAL A 196 15.70 -4.04 22.40
N CYS A 197 16.89 -4.03 21.77
CA CYS A 197 18.17 -4.04 22.49
C CYS A 197 18.38 -2.82 23.40
N LYS A 198 17.86 -1.64 23.02
CA LYS A 198 17.97 -0.42 23.81
C LYS A 198 16.91 -0.30 24.91
N THR A 199 15.87 -1.15 24.90
CA THR A 199 14.83 -1.09 25.93
C THR A 199 15.44 -1.61 27.24
N PRO A 200 15.57 -0.78 28.29
CA PRO A 200 16.10 -1.24 29.56
C PRO A 200 15.08 -2.19 30.19
N TRP A 201 15.37 -3.49 30.13
CA TRP A 201 14.51 -4.55 30.66
C TRP A 201 14.31 -4.47 32.18
N ASN A 202 15.16 -3.71 32.87
CA ASN A 202 15.24 -3.63 34.33
C ASN A 202 14.12 -2.79 34.99
N HIS A 203 13.17 -2.25 34.23
CA HIS A 203 12.05 -1.44 34.74
C HIS A 203 10.66 -2.04 34.42
N LEU A 204 10.59 -3.31 34.02
CA LEU A 204 9.35 -4.02 33.68
C LEU A 204 8.83 -4.93 34.82
N ASP A 205 9.47 -4.89 36.00
CA ASP A 205 8.99 -5.52 37.24
C ASP A 205 8.28 -4.50 38.16
#